data_AF-A0AAU9KSH1-F1
#
_entry.id   AF-A0AAU9KSH1-F1
#
_cell.length_a   1.000
_cell.length_b   1.000
_cell.length_c   1.000
_cell.angle_alpha   90.00
_cell.angle_beta   90.00
_cell.angle_gamma   90.00
#
_symmetry.space_group_name_H-M   'P 1'
#
loop_
_entity.id
_entity.type
_entity.pdbx_description
1 polymer ?
#
loop_
_entity_poly.entity_id
_entity_poly.type
_entity_poly.pdbx_seq_one_letter_code
_entity_poly.pdbx_strand_id
1 'polypeptide(L)'
;MEKSVCERFSVGSYPTLKVVANGMAYDYNGRRDVASMVAFVTRGYKQETGERVLSYAEFIEQRKAAMTEQDENERKSAVVYLTTVLFEEQVLGSKEPWLIKFYAPWCGHCKRLAPTWNKLSRTLKENGSKTQVAKVDCTVHRRVCSRFGVNGFPSLYYINNGQVYRYKGGRSLPAFLDYVESGWKTAESIGPVPEEGILSKIVDIVIEWATEHTILAVLAGILAIAIVVAILVAVLDYWLGVDDVTQYKKLLDEKEEEENKKDGETEDLPPRVPSASQAKKAGQKPKDE
;
A
#
# COMPACT_ATOMS: atom_id res chain seq x y z
N MET A 1 14.81 16.62 2.30
CA MET A 1 15.49 16.95 1.02
C MET A 1 14.49 16.71 -0.10
N GLU A 2 14.06 17.75 -0.81
CA GLU A 2 13.00 17.63 -1.82
C GLU A 2 13.54 16.92 -3.08
N LYS A 3 13.41 15.60 -3.12
CA LYS A 3 13.86 14.76 -4.24
C LYS A 3 13.26 15.20 -5.58
N SER A 4 12.03 15.71 -5.55
CA SER A 4 11.33 16.28 -6.71
C SER A 4 12.06 17.47 -7.32
N VAL A 5 12.68 18.33 -6.51
CA VAL A 5 13.48 19.46 -7.00
C VAL A 5 14.72 18.93 -7.71
N CYS A 6 15.49 18.04 -7.07
CA CYS A 6 16.67 17.45 -7.69
C CYS A 6 16.35 16.73 -9.02
N GLU A 7 15.24 15.97 -9.07
CA GLU A 7 14.77 15.30 -10.29
C GLU A 7 14.38 16.31 -11.38
N ARG A 8 13.66 17.38 -11.03
CA ARG A 8 13.24 18.45 -11.95
C ARG A 8 14.42 19.23 -12.55
N PHE A 9 15.54 19.29 -11.85
CA PHE A 9 16.79 19.91 -12.31
C PHE A 9 17.78 18.88 -12.88
N SER A 10 17.36 17.64 -13.13
CA SER A 10 18.22 16.58 -13.71
C SER A 10 19.52 16.33 -12.90
N VAL A 11 19.44 16.42 -11.57
CA VAL A 11 20.59 16.20 -10.67
C VAL A 11 20.85 14.69 -10.50
N GLY A 12 21.95 14.19 -11.08
CA GLY A 12 22.32 12.78 -11.09
C GLY A 12 23.37 12.34 -10.06
N SER A 13 24.14 13.26 -9.51
CA SER A 13 25.23 13.00 -8.56
C SER A 13 25.36 14.15 -7.56
N TYR A 14 26.15 13.97 -6.49
CA TYR A 14 26.33 15.01 -5.47
C TYR A 14 27.82 15.28 -5.18
N PRO A 15 28.20 16.56 -4.99
CA PRO A 15 27.39 17.75 -5.19
C PRO A 15 27.36 18.18 -6.68
N THR A 16 26.21 18.66 -7.14
CA THR A 16 26.01 19.27 -8.48
C THR A 16 25.72 20.75 -8.31
N LEU A 17 26.38 21.58 -9.12
CA LEU A 17 26.19 23.02 -9.15
C LEU A 17 25.57 23.40 -10.49
N LYS A 18 24.46 24.13 -10.45
CA LYS A 18 23.76 24.62 -11.65
C LYS A 18 23.44 26.10 -11.50
N VAL A 19 23.55 26.85 -12.57
CA VAL A 19 23.01 28.21 -12.68
C VAL A 19 21.62 28.11 -13.30
N VAL A 20 20.63 28.80 -12.74
CA VAL A 20 19.27 28.83 -13.27
C VAL A 20 18.96 30.25 -13.73
N ALA A 21 18.68 30.43 -15.02
CA ALA A 21 18.36 31.72 -15.61
C ALA A 21 17.39 31.55 -16.78
N ASN A 22 16.38 32.42 -16.89
CA ASN A 22 15.41 32.44 -17.99
C ASN A 22 14.71 31.09 -18.25
N GLY A 23 14.38 30.34 -17.19
CA GLY A 23 13.76 29.01 -17.31
C GLY A 23 14.69 27.90 -17.79
N MET A 24 16.00 28.17 -17.86
CA MET A 24 17.03 27.22 -18.25
C MET A 24 17.98 26.95 -17.07
N ALA A 25 18.50 25.73 -16.99
CA ALA A 25 19.51 25.31 -16.03
C ALA A 25 20.82 24.97 -16.77
N TYR A 26 21.94 25.44 -16.24
CA TYR A 26 23.27 25.31 -16.84
C TYR A 26 24.20 24.61 -15.86
N ASP A 27 24.81 23.50 -16.26
CA ASP A 27 25.71 22.74 -15.40
C ASP A 27 27.05 23.45 -15.21
N TYR A 28 27.51 23.50 -13.95
CA TYR A 28 28.84 23.96 -13.61
C TYR A 28 29.77 22.80 -13.31
N ASN A 29 30.69 22.55 -14.25
CA ASN A 29 31.71 21.49 -14.14
C ASN A 29 33.12 22.04 -13.85
N GLY A 30 33.24 23.33 -13.56
CA GLY A 30 34.51 24.00 -13.31
C GLY A 30 35.09 23.77 -11.90
N ARG A 31 36.22 24.43 -11.63
CA ARG A 31 36.90 24.40 -10.32
C ARG A 31 36.03 25.06 -9.24
N ARG A 32 35.85 24.41 -8.10
CA ARG A 32 34.99 24.89 -7.01
C ARG A 32 35.68 25.92 -6.10
N ASP A 33 36.35 26.89 -6.72
CA ASP A 33 36.88 28.07 -6.04
C ASP A 33 36.00 29.29 -6.32
N VAL A 34 36.02 30.25 -5.41
CA VAL A 34 35.11 31.41 -5.45
C VAL A 34 35.26 32.19 -6.76
N ALA A 35 36.50 32.41 -7.24
CA ALA A 35 36.74 33.18 -8.46
C ALA A 35 36.16 32.48 -9.70
N SER A 36 36.40 31.17 -9.84
CA SER A 36 35.88 30.36 -10.94
C SER A 36 34.34 30.29 -10.93
N MET A 37 33.73 30.18 -9.74
CA MET A 37 32.27 30.15 -9.60
C MET A 37 31.64 31.51 -9.94
N VAL A 38 32.21 32.62 -9.46
CA VAL A 38 31.74 33.98 -9.77
C VAL A 38 31.84 34.26 -11.28
N ALA A 39 32.95 33.88 -11.92
CA ALA A 39 33.12 34.03 -13.36
C ALA A 39 32.03 33.28 -14.14
N PHE A 40 31.68 32.08 -13.69
CA PHE A 40 30.64 31.28 -14.33
C PHE A 40 29.24 31.88 -14.16
N VAL A 41 28.85 32.24 -12.93
CA VAL A 41 27.52 32.79 -12.62
C VAL A 41 27.29 34.12 -13.33
N THR A 42 28.32 34.96 -13.47
CA THR A 42 28.19 36.29 -14.08
C THR A 42 28.04 36.24 -15.59
N ARG A 43 28.85 35.42 -16.29
CA ARG A 43 28.85 35.38 -17.77
C ARG A 43 29.09 34.00 -18.36
N GLY A 44 29.84 33.13 -17.67
CA GLY A 44 30.26 31.83 -18.22
C GLY A 44 29.10 30.92 -18.60
N TYR A 45 28.01 30.89 -17.82
CA TYR A 45 26.88 30.01 -18.08
C TYR A 45 26.21 30.22 -19.45
N LYS A 46 26.32 31.43 -20.04
CA LYS A 46 25.75 31.75 -21.36
C LYS A 46 26.46 31.03 -22.52
N GLN A 47 27.66 30.49 -22.27
CA GLN A 47 28.44 29.73 -23.24
C GLN A 47 28.12 28.23 -23.18
N GLU A 48 27.41 27.79 -22.14
CA GLU A 48 27.02 26.40 -21.95
C GLU A 48 25.65 26.11 -22.57
N THR A 49 25.44 24.86 -22.96
CA THR A 49 24.12 24.38 -23.38
C THR A 49 23.21 24.25 -22.16
N GLY A 50 22.20 25.12 -22.07
CA GLY A 50 21.20 25.05 -21.01
C GLY A 50 20.15 23.96 -21.26
N GLU A 51 19.67 23.35 -20.17
CA GLU A 51 18.53 22.44 -20.17
C GLU A 51 17.26 23.20 -19.72
N ARG A 52 16.14 23.01 -20.41
CA ARG A 52 14.88 23.66 -20.04
C ARG A 52 14.39 23.10 -18.70
N VAL A 53 14.18 23.98 -17.73
CA VAL A 53 13.58 23.63 -16.45
C VAL A 53 12.08 23.50 -16.64
N LEU A 54 11.54 22.30 -16.49
CA LEU A 54 10.10 22.05 -16.55
C LEU A 54 9.38 22.91 -15.51
N SER A 55 8.16 23.38 -15.78
CA SER A 55 7.26 23.86 -14.74
C SER A 55 6.87 22.72 -13.79
N TYR A 56 6.31 23.04 -12.63
CA TYR A 56 5.85 21.99 -11.71
C TYR A 56 4.76 21.11 -12.34
N ALA A 57 3.82 21.70 -13.08
CA ALA A 57 2.77 20.96 -13.79
C ALA A 57 3.35 20.03 -14.87
N GLU A 58 4.27 20.53 -15.71
CA GLU A 58 4.94 19.71 -16.73
C GLU A 58 5.77 18.56 -16.11
N PHE A 59 6.44 18.82 -14.97
CA PHE A 59 7.19 17.79 -14.25
C PHE A 59 6.27 16.68 -13.74
N ILE A 60 5.10 17.03 -13.18
CA ILE A 60 4.12 16.04 -12.72
C ILE A 60 3.58 15.21 -13.89
N GLU A 61 3.26 15.85 -15.03
CA GLU A 61 2.80 15.12 -16.22
C GLU A 61 3.88 14.21 -16.81
N GLN A 62 5.14 14.66 -16.87
CA GLN A 62 6.26 13.81 -17.28
C GLN A 62 6.41 12.59 -16.35
N ARG A 63 6.27 12.79 -15.03
CA ARG A 63 6.34 11.71 -14.05
C ARG A 63 5.19 10.73 -14.17
N LYS A 64 3.97 11.21 -14.43
CA LYS A 64 2.81 10.35 -14.72
C LYS A 64 3.04 9.55 -15.99
N ALA A 65 3.47 10.20 -17.07
CA ALA A 65 3.75 9.53 -18.34
C ALA A 65 4.82 8.43 -18.19
N ALA A 66 5.93 8.72 -17.51
CA ALA A 66 6.99 7.75 -17.24
C ALA A 66 6.50 6.57 -16.37
N MET A 67 5.60 6.82 -15.42
CA MET A 67 4.98 5.77 -14.60
C MET A 67 4.03 4.90 -15.43
N THR A 68 3.18 5.51 -16.25
CA THR A 68 2.28 4.78 -17.15
C THR A 68 3.05 3.92 -18.15
N GLU A 69 4.11 4.45 -18.75
CA GLU A 69 4.98 3.70 -19.65
C GLU A 69 5.65 2.52 -18.91
N GLN A 70 6.10 2.72 -17.68
CA GLN A 70 6.64 1.65 -16.85
C GLN A 70 5.59 0.57 -16.57
N ASP A 71 4.37 0.95 -16.21
CA ASP A 71 3.27 0.02 -15.92
C ASP A 71 2.86 -0.78 -17.17
N GLU A 72 2.79 -0.13 -18.33
CA GLU A 72 2.61 -0.83 -19.60
C GLU A 72 3.75 -1.81 -19.89
N ASN A 73 4.98 -1.40 -19.60
CA ASN A 73 6.15 -2.25 -19.79
C ASN A 73 6.12 -3.47 -18.87
N GLU A 74 5.66 -3.32 -17.63
CA GLU A 74 5.46 -4.44 -16.72
C GLU A 74 4.35 -5.37 -17.21
N ARG A 75 3.19 -4.83 -17.63
CA ARG A 75 2.05 -5.61 -18.16
C ARG A 75 2.40 -6.44 -19.39
N LYS A 76 3.20 -5.88 -20.30
CA LYS A 76 3.65 -6.57 -21.50
C LYS A 76 4.86 -7.49 -21.22
N SER A 77 5.48 -7.43 -20.04
CA SER A 77 6.68 -8.22 -19.74
C SER A 77 6.36 -9.70 -19.51
N ALA A 78 7.34 -10.57 -19.76
CA ALA A 78 7.30 -11.97 -19.37
C ALA A 78 8.09 -12.21 -18.07
N VAL A 79 8.35 -11.15 -17.28
CA VAL A 79 9.14 -11.26 -16.06
C VAL A 79 8.31 -11.91 -14.97
N VAL A 80 8.80 -13.03 -14.43
CA VAL A 80 8.17 -13.73 -13.31
C VAL A 80 8.46 -12.99 -12.01
N TYR A 81 7.42 -12.65 -11.24
CA TYR A 81 7.58 -12.15 -9.88
C TYR A 81 7.69 -13.34 -8.92
N LEU A 82 8.85 -13.52 -8.31
CA LEU A 82 9.10 -14.63 -7.40
C LEU A 82 8.92 -14.16 -5.95
N THR A 83 7.98 -14.79 -5.26
CA THR A 83 7.87 -14.77 -3.80
C THR A 83 8.81 -15.80 -3.20
N THR A 84 8.94 -15.82 -1.87
CA THR A 84 9.69 -16.87 -1.17
C THR A 84 9.18 -18.27 -1.52
N VAL A 85 7.86 -18.46 -1.56
CA VAL A 85 7.24 -19.75 -1.88
C VAL A 85 7.45 -20.13 -3.34
N LEU A 86 7.16 -19.21 -4.28
CA LEU A 86 7.32 -19.48 -5.71
C LEU A 86 8.78 -19.72 -6.09
N PHE A 87 9.73 -19.10 -5.38
CA PHE A 87 11.15 -19.39 -5.58
C PHE A 87 11.47 -20.86 -5.28
N GLU A 88 11.00 -21.37 -4.13
CA GLU A 88 11.20 -22.77 -3.75
C GLU A 88 10.52 -23.73 -4.72
N GLU A 89 9.31 -23.41 -5.18
CA GLU A 89 8.53 -24.28 -6.07
C GLU A 89 9.03 -24.28 -7.52
N GLN A 90 9.43 -23.12 -8.04
CA GLN A 90 9.70 -22.95 -9.48
C GLN A 90 11.18 -22.92 -9.83
N VAL A 91 12.06 -22.52 -8.89
CA VAL A 91 13.49 -22.35 -9.17
C VAL A 91 14.30 -23.54 -8.66
N LEU A 92 14.01 -24.03 -7.44
CA LEU A 92 14.71 -25.19 -6.91
C LEU A 92 14.34 -26.45 -7.71
N GLY A 93 15.35 -27.19 -8.17
CA GLY A 93 15.14 -28.39 -8.99
C GLY A 93 14.63 -28.11 -10.40
N SER A 94 14.52 -26.84 -10.82
CA SER A 94 14.17 -26.49 -12.19
C SER A 94 15.20 -27.00 -13.18
N LYS A 95 14.73 -27.64 -14.25
CA LYS A 95 15.55 -27.97 -15.43
C LYS A 95 15.80 -26.75 -16.31
N GLU A 96 14.91 -25.78 -16.27
CA GLU A 96 15.02 -24.55 -17.05
C GLU A 96 15.95 -23.55 -16.34
N PRO A 97 16.81 -22.81 -17.07
CA PRO A 97 17.66 -21.80 -16.47
C PRO A 97 16.87 -20.58 -16.02
N TRP A 98 17.33 -19.90 -14.97
CA TRP A 98 16.70 -18.71 -14.42
C TRP A 98 17.67 -17.55 -14.33
N LEU A 99 17.31 -16.40 -14.89
CA LEU A 99 18.00 -15.13 -14.68
C LEU A 99 17.18 -14.26 -13.73
N ILE A 100 17.69 -14.03 -12.52
CA ILE A 100 16.94 -13.45 -11.40
C ILE A 100 17.52 -12.11 -11.00
N LYS A 101 16.67 -11.09 -10.95
CA LYS A 101 16.98 -9.76 -10.41
C LYS A 101 16.47 -9.60 -8.98
N PHE A 102 17.39 -9.50 -8.04
CA PHE A 102 17.10 -9.09 -6.67
C PHE A 102 17.14 -7.57 -6.58
N TYR A 103 16.03 -6.96 -6.16
CA TYR A 103 15.86 -5.51 -6.17
C TYR A 103 15.16 -4.97 -4.92
N ALA A 104 15.17 -3.64 -4.80
CA ALA A 104 14.32 -2.90 -3.87
C ALA A 104 13.55 -1.80 -4.64
N PRO A 105 12.27 -1.54 -4.32
CA PRO A 105 11.41 -0.65 -5.09
C PRO A 105 11.85 0.81 -5.01
N TRP A 106 12.59 1.20 -3.96
CA TRP A 106 13.14 2.54 -3.79
C TRP A 106 14.50 2.74 -4.49
N CYS A 107 15.16 1.68 -4.94
CA CYS A 107 16.50 1.77 -5.53
C CYS A 107 16.44 2.37 -6.95
N GLY A 108 17.06 3.54 -7.13
CA GLY A 108 17.11 4.22 -8.43
C GLY A 108 17.79 3.39 -9.53
N HIS A 109 18.82 2.60 -9.18
CA HIS A 109 19.52 1.74 -10.15
C HIS A 109 18.61 0.59 -10.63
N CYS A 110 17.74 0.08 -9.75
CA CYS A 110 16.76 -0.94 -10.10
C CYS A 110 15.67 -0.39 -11.01
N LYS A 111 15.19 0.84 -10.74
CA LYS A 111 14.19 1.52 -11.58
C LYS A 111 14.71 1.73 -12.99
N ARG A 112 15.95 2.22 -13.15
CA ARG A 112 16.58 2.41 -14.47
C ARG A 112 16.79 1.09 -15.23
N LEU A 113 16.99 -0.02 -14.54
CA LEU A 113 17.16 -1.34 -15.15
C LEU A 113 15.82 -1.99 -15.55
N ALA A 114 14.70 -1.59 -14.95
CA ALA A 114 13.41 -2.25 -15.15
C ALA A 114 12.96 -2.31 -16.63
N PRO A 115 13.03 -1.23 -17.43
CA PRO A 115 12.65 -1.29 -18.85
C PRO A 115 13.48 -2.29 -19.65
N THR A 116 14.80 -2.31 -19.44
CA THR A 116 15.71 -3.26 -20.10
C THR A 116 15.43 -4.69 -19.68
N TRP A 117 15.13 -4.91 -18.38
CA TRP A 117 14.77 -6.23 -17.85
C TRP A 117 13.47 -6.77 -18.45
N ASN A 118 12.47 -5.90 -18.59
CA ASN A 118 11.19 -6.25 -19.18
C ASN A 118 11.36 -6.58 -20.66
N LYS A 119 12.15 -5.78 -21.41
CA LYS A 119 12.49 -6.06 -22.80
C LYS A 119 13.24 -7.38 -22.96
N LEU A 120 14.23 -7.65 -22.10
CA LEU A 120 14.98 -8.92 -22.09
C LEU A 120 14.05 -10.13 -21.97
N SER A 121 13.10 -10.11 -21.02
CA SER A 121 12.15 -11.22 -20.83
C SER A 121 11.33 -11.52 -22.09
N ARG A 122 10.91 -10.48 -22.82
CA ARG A 122 10.15 -10.63 -24.06
C ARG A 122 11.03 -11.18 -25.16
N THR A 123 12.20 -10.59 -25.37
CA THR A 123 13.13 -11.02 -26.43
C THR A 123 13.58 -12.46 -26.24
N LEU A 124 13.87 -12.90 -25.01
CA LEU A 124 14.21 -14.30 -24.74
C LEU A 124 13.03 -15.25 -25.06
N LYS A 125 11.81 -14.87 -24.67
CA LYS A 125 10.60 -15.65 -24.97
C LYS A 125 10.32 -15.72 -26.48
N GLU A 126 10.43 -14.61 -27.19
CA GLU A 126 10.25 -14.51 -28.65
C GLU A 126 11.29 -15.33 -29.42
N ASN A 127 12.53 -15.36 -28.93
CA ASN A 127 13.61 -16.16 -29.51
C ASN A 127 13.53 -17.66 -29.15
N GLY A 128 12.49 -18.09 -28.42
CA GLY A 128 12.33 -19.48 -27.99
C GLY A 128 13.36 -19.94 -26.96
N SER A 129 13.99 -19.00 -26.24
CA SER A 129 14.92 -19.34 -25.16
C SER A 129 14.18 -20.00 -24.00
N LYS A 130 14.83 -21.01 -23.44
CA LYS A 130 14.42 -21.72 -22.24
C LYS A 130 14.64 -20.92 -20.95
N THR A 131 15.45 -19.87 -21.02
CA THR A 131 15.81 -19.09 -19.82
C THR A 131 14.63 -18.23 -19.36
N GLN A 132 14.21 -18.47 -18.13
CA GLN A 132 13.18 -17.69 -17.45
C GLN A 132 13.79 -16.43 -16.84
N VAL A 133 13.13 -15.29 -17.01
CA VAL A 133 13.57 -14.01 -16.41
C VAL A 133 12.67 -13.68 -15.23
N ALA A 134 13.26 -13.44 -14.07
CA ALA A 134 12.52 -13.21 -12.84
C ALA A 134 13.01 -11.99 -12.06
N LYS A 135 12.20 -11.55 -11.10
CA LYS A 135 12.55 -10.53 -10.12
C LYS A 135 12.04 -10.91 -8.72
N VAL A 136 12.82 -10.55 -7.70
CA VAL A 136 12.50 -10.75 -6.28
C VAL A 136 12.64 -9.41 -5.56
N ASP A 137 11.58 -8.97 -4.88
CA ASP A 137 11.63 -7.80 -4.01
C ASP A 137 12.24 -8.17 -2.67
N CYS A 138 13.47 -7.74 -2.43
CA CYS A 138 14.19 -8.03 -1.20
C CYS A 138 13.73 -7.20 0.01
N THR A 139 12.87 -6.21 -0.18
CA THR A 139 12.28 -5.49 0.96
C THR A 139 11.17 -6.30 1.61
N VAL A 140 10.50 -7.16 0.83
CA VAL A 140 9.44 -8.07 1.27
C VAL A 140 10.00 -9.47 1.51
N HIS A 141 10.70 -10.04 0.53
CA HIS A 141 11.21 -11.43 0.54
C HIS A 141 12.67 -11.50 1.00
N ARG A 142 12.94 -10.93 2.18
CA ARG A 142 14.31 -10.81 2.74
C ARG A 142 15.04 -12.14 2.89
N ARG A 143 14.32 -13.22 3.18
CA ARG A 143 14.90 -14.54 3.45
C ARG A 143 15.62 -15.11 2.23
N VAL A 144 14.97 -15.12 1.07
CA VAL A 144 15.57 -15.56 -0.19
C VAL A 144 16.79 -14.69 -0.51
N CYS A 145 16.67 -13.37 -0.39
CA CYS A 145 17.78 -12.47 -0.70
C CYS A 145 18.98 -12.67 0.22
N SER A 146 18.75 -12.95 1.50
CA SER A 146 19.82 -13.19 2.49
C SER A 146 20.58 -14.48 2.18
N ARG A 147 19.88 -15.54 1.77
CA ARG A 147 20.49 -16.81 1.34
C ARG A 147 21.45 -16.64 0.16
N PHE A 148 21.10 -15.77 -0.78
CA PHE A 148 21.95 -15.41 -1.92
C PHE A 148 23.07 -14.40 -1.59
N GLY A 149 23.19 -13.97 -0.34
CA GLY A 149 24.18 -12.97 0.09
C GLY A 149 23.97 -11.60 -0.56
N VAL A 150 22.72 -11.21 -0.83
CA VAL A 150 22.38 -9.95 -1.50
C VAL A 150 22.57 -8.78 -0.52
N ASN A 151 23.72 -8.10 -0.63
CA ASN A 151 24.06 -6.92 0.18
C ASN A 151 23.88 -5.58 -0.56
N GLY A 152 23.43 -5.61 -1.82
CA GLY A 152 23.28 -4.40 -2.63
C GLY A 152 22.39 -4.61 -3.85
N PHE A 153 21.84 -3.52 -4.38
CA PHE A 153 20.82 -3.57 -5.43
C PHE A 153 21.22 -2.78 -6.70
N PRO A 154 20.85 -3.27 -7.90
CA PRO A 154 20.36 -4.63 -8.17
C PRO A 154 21.49 -5.65 -8.04
N SER A 155 21.18 -6.84 -7.53
CA SER A 155 22.05 -8.01 -7.63
C SER A 155 21.41 -9.00 -8.60
N LEU A 156 22.20 -9.52 -9.54
CA LEU A 156 21.72 -10.33 -10.65
C LEU A 156 22.41 -11.69 -10.59
N TYR A 157 21.62 -12.75 -10.64
CA TYR A 157 22.13 -14.12 -10.58
C TYR A 157 21.50 -14.94 -11.70
N TYR A 158 22.29 -15.82 -12.28
CA TYR A 158 21.87 -16.82 -13.23
C TYR A 158 21.96 -18.18 -12.57
N ILE A 159 20.93 -19.00 -12.74
CA ILE A 159 20.83 -20.34 -12.16
C ILE A 159 20.64 -21.30 -13.31
N ASN A 160 21.49 -22.32 -13.39
CA ASN A 160 21.35 -23.36 -14.39
C ASN A 160 21.81 -24.70 -13.80
N ASN A 161 21.01 -25.75 -13.98
CA ASN A 161 21.27 -27.08 -13.43
C ASN A 161 21.59 -27.06 -11.93
N GLY A 162 20.84 -26.26 -11.15
CA GLY A 162 21.04 -26.12 -9.71
C GLY A 162 22.28 -25.32 -9.29
N GLN A 163 23.13 -24.89 -10.22
CA GLN A 163 24.31 -24.08 -9.94
C GLN A 163 24.01 -22.59 -10.12
N VAL A 164 24.52 -21.78 -9.21
CA VAL A 164 24.35 -20.33 -9.22
C VAL A 164 25.59 -19.65 -9.78
N TYR A 165 25.37 -18.62 -10.59
CA TYR A 165 26.38 -17.79 -11.21
C TYR A 165 26.03 -16.32 -10.95
N ARG A 166 26.98 -15.56 -10.41
CA ARG A 166 26.76 -14.13 -10.19
C ARG A 166 27.02 -13.36 -11.48
N TYR A 167 26.02 -12.63 -11.96
CA TYR A 167 26.18 -11.79 -13.13
C TYR A 167 26.96 -10.50 -12.80
N LYS A 168 28.07 -10.28 -13.51
CA LYS A 168 28.94 -9.11 -13.35
C LYS A 168 29.07 -8.27 -14.64
N GLY A 169 28.34 -8.62 -15.69
CA GLY A 169 28.42 -7.96 -17.00
C GLY A 169 27.71 -6.61 -17.07
N GLY A 170 27.67 -6.04 -18.28
CA GLY A 170 26.99 -4.78 -18.58
C GLY A 170 25.47 -4.88 -18.46
N ARG A 171 24.78 -3.78 -18.15
CA ARG A 171 23.32 -3.79 -17.93
C ARG A 171 22.51 -3.46 -19.19
N SER A 172 23.10 -3.66 -20.36
CA SER A 172 22.43 -3.45 -21.65
C SER A 172 21.75 -4.73 -22.12
N LEU A 173 20.73 -4.60 -22.98
CA LEU A 173 20.04 -5.77 -23.54
C LEU A 173 21.01 -6.74 -24.25
N PRO A 174 21.94 -6.29 -25.12
CA PRO A 174 22.89 -7.19 -25.77
C PRO A 174 23.78 -7.94 -24.78
N ALA A 175 24.25 -7.28 -23.72
CA ALA A 175 25.11 -7.90 -22.71
C ALA A 175 24.38 -8.96 -21.87
N PHE A 176 23.06 -8.86 -21.72
CA PHE A 176 22.27 -9.91 -21.09
C PHE A 176 22.05 -11.10 -22.01
N LEU A 177 21.72 -10.84 -23.29
CA LEU A 177 21.51 -11.90 -24.27
C LEU A 177 22.77 -12.74 -24.46
N ASP A 178 23.92 -12.08 -24.68
CA ASP A 178 25.23 -12.74 -24.81
C ASP A 178 25.56 -13.63 -23.60
N TYR A 179 25.28 -13.12 -22.40
CA TYR A 179 25.54 -13.88 -21.18
C TYR A 179 24.65 -15.12 -21.04
N VAL A 180 23.36 -14.99 -21.36
CA VAL A 180 22.40 -16.11 -21.33
C VAL A 180 22.77 -17.18 -22.37
N GLU A 181 23.23 -16.77 -23.54
CA GLU A 181 23.62 -17.69 -24.62
C GLU A 181 24.93 -18.43 -24.30
N SER A 182 25.95 -17.72 -23.81
CA SER A 182 27.28 -18.32 -23.64
C SER A 182 28.06 -17.83 -22.43
N GLY A 183 27.89 -16.58 -22.00
CA GLY A 183 28.73 -15.98 -20.95
C GLY A 183 28.63 -16.66 -19.57
N TRP A 184 27.54 -17.34 -19.25
CA TRP A 184 27.45 -18.11 -18.00
C TRP A 184 28.36 -19.35 -17.99
N LYS A 185 28.72 -19.93 -19.15
CA LYS A 185 29.53 -21.14 -19.25
C LYS A 185 30.98 -20.91 -18.82
N THR A 186 31.47 -19.68 -18.97
CA THR A 186 32.81 -19.27 -18.55
C THR A 186 32.81 -18.58 -17.18
N ALA A 187 31.63 -18.30 -16.63
CA ALA A 187 31.50 -17.69 -15.31
C ALA A 187 31.79 -18.73 -14.21
N GLU A 188 32.49 -18.29 -13.17
CA GLU A 188 32.70 -19.08 -11.97
C GLU A 188 31.37 -19.27 -11.23
N SER A 189 31.02 -20.52 -10.94
CA SER A 189 29.86 -20.85 -10.12
C SER A 189 30.16 -20.51 -8.66
N ILE A 190 29.19 -19.90 -7.99
CA ILE A 190 29.26 -19.63 -6.55
C ILE A 190 28.76 -20.82 -5.70
N GLY A 191 28.49 -21.95 -6.34
CA GLY A 191 27.96 -23.16 -5.70
C GLY A 191 26.49 -23.45 -6.04
N PRO A 192 25.91 -24.45 -5.38
CA PRO A 192 24.51 -24.81 -5.57
C PRO A 192 23.57 -23.71 -5.06
N VAL A 193 22.31 -23.76 -5.46
CA VAL A 193 21.28 -22.88 -4.90
C VAL A 193 21.24 -23.08 -3.38
N PRO A 194 21.44 -22.02 -2.56
CA PRO A 194 21.48 -22.15 -1.12
C PRO A 194 20.10 -22.58 -0.61
N GLU A 195 19.97 -23.75 0.00
CA GLU A 195 18.69 -24.25 0.55
C GLU A 195 18.26 -23.46 1.80
N GLU A 196 16.94 -23.39 2.08
CA GLU A 196 16.47 -23.04 3.41
C GLU A 196 16.98 -24.11 4.39
N GLY A 197 17.74 -23.72 5.41
CA GLY A 197 18.05 -24.65 6.50
C GLY A 197 16.76 -25.19 7.10
N ILE A 198 16.71 -26.50 7.39
CA ILE A 198 15.54 -27.22 7.92
C ILE A 198 14.88 -26.47 9.09
N LEU A 199 15.69 -25.85 9.94
CA LEU A 199 15.24 -25.07 11.10
C LEU A 199 14.35 -23.87 10.70
N SER A 200 14.62 -23.21 9.57
CA SER A 200 13.82 -22.09 9.05
C SER A 200 12.39 -22.53 8.71
N LYS A 201 12.26 -23.69 8.03
CA LYS A 201 10.96 -24.30 7.70
C LYS A 201 10.20 -24.72 8.95
N ILE A 202 10.89 -25.29 9.95
CA ILE A 202 10.29 -25.66 11.24
C ILE A 202 9.79 -24.42 11.98
N VAL A 203 10.57 -23.33 11.99
CA VAL A 203 10.15 -22.08 12.63
C VAL A 203 8.88 -21.53 12.00
N ASP A 204 8.73 -21.57 10.68
CA ASP A 204 7.48 -21.15 10.02
C ASP A 204 6.30 -22.04 10.41
N ILE A 205 6.48 -23.36 10.40
CA ILE A 205 5.44 -24.32 10.81
C ILE A 205 5.03 -24.07 12.27
N VAL A 206 5.99 -23.85 13.16
CA VAL A 206 5.74 -23.58 14.58
C VAL A 206 5.04 -22.24 14.77
N ILE A 207 5.43 -21.20 14.02
CA ILE A 207 4.78 -19.88 14.07
C ILE A 207 3.35 -19.99 13.55
N GLU A 208 3.13 -20.66 12.41
CA GLU A 208 1.81 -20.83 11.81
C GLU A 208 0.87 -21.62 12.74
N TRP A 209 1.36 -22.75 13.29
CA TRP A 209 0.68 -23.53 14.31
C TRP A 209 0.37 -22.71 15.57
N ALA A 210 1.34 -21.92 16.05
CA ALA A 210 1.16 -21.09 17.23
C ALA A 210 0.12 -19.97 16.99
N THR A 211 0.12 -19.34 15.81
CA THR A 211 -0.89 -18.33 15.46
C THR A 211 -2.28 -18.94 15.33
N GLU A 212 -2.40 -20.13 14.76
CA GLU A 212 -3.69 -20.80 14.59
C GLU A 212 -4.25 -21.26 15.95
N HIS A 213 -3.41 -21.84 16.80
CA HIS A 213 -3.83 -22.31 18.13
C HIS A 213 -4.10 -21.18 19.12
N THR A 214 -3.38 -20.05 19.01
CA THR A 214 -3.70 -18.85 19.81
C THR A 214 -5.00 -18.20 19.36
N ILE A 215 -5.28 -18.12 18.05
CA ILE A 215 -6.57 -17.64 17.53
C ILE A 215 -7.71 -18.53 18.03
N LEU A 216 -7.57 -19.86 17.96
CA LEU A 216 -8.58 -20.79 18.47
C LEU A 216 -8.83 -20.63 19.97
N ALA A 217 -7.78 -20.46 20.78
CA ALA A 217 -7.90 -20.23 22.21
C ALA A 217 -8.61 -18.91 22.54
N VAL A 218 -8.30 -17.84 21.81
CA VAL A 218 -8.95 -16.53 21.96
C VAL A 218 -10.43 -16.61 21.55
N LEU A 219 -10.74 -17.27 20.42
CA LEU A 219 -12.12 -17.46 19.97
C LEU A 219 -12.94 -18.32 20.95
N ALA A 220 -12.36 -19.39 21.49
CA ALA A 220 -13.00 -20.21 22.52
C ALA A 220 -13.25 -19.41 23.81
N GLY A 221 -12.31 -18.55 24.21
CA GLY A 221 -12.48 -17.64 25.34
C GLY A 221 -13.61 -16.64 25.14
N ILE A 222 -13.70 -16.02 23.95
CA ILE A 222 -14.79 -15.09 23.60
C ILE A 222 -16.15 -15.82 23.65
N LEU A 223 -16.23 -17.03 23.08
CA LEU A 223 -17.46 -17.84 23.09
C LEU A 223 -17.88 -18.21 24.52
N ALA A 224 -16.93 -18.61 25.37
CA ALA A 224 -17.20 -18.91 26.77
C ALA A 224 -17.73 -17.68 27.53
N ILE A 225 -17.13 -16.51 27.31
CA ILE A 225 -17.60 -15.24 27.90
C ILE A 225 -19.02 -14.92 27.41
N ALA A 226 -19.31 -15.07 26.12
CA ALA A 226 -20.65 -14.83 25.57
C ALA A 226 -21.71 -15.75 26.20
N ILE A 227 -21.37 -17.03 26.41
CA ILE A 227 -22.26 -17.99 27.11
C ILE A 227 -22.49 -17.56 28.56
N VAL A 228 -21.43 -17.17 29.28
CA VAL A 228 -21.55 -16.70 30.67
C VAL A 228 -22.42 -15.45 30.76
N VAL A 229 -22.23 -14.49 29.85
CA VAL A 229 -23.06 -13.27 29.78
C VAL A 229 -24.51 -13.63 29.49
N ALA A 230 -24.79 -14.54 28.57
CA ALA A 230 -26.15 -14.99 28.27
C ALA A 230 -26.82 -15.66 29.49
N ILE A 231 -26.08 -16.50 30.22
CA ILE A 231 -26.56 -17.11 31.47
C ILE A 231 -26.80 -16.03 32.52
N LEU A 232 -25.88 -15.08 32.70
CA LEU A 232 -26.05 -13.99 33.67
C LEU A 232 -27.25 -13.12 33.34
N VAL A 233 -27.49 -12.80 32.06
CA VAL A 233 -28.70 -12.09 31.62
C VAL A 233 -29.94 -12.92 31.93
N ALA A 234 -29.97 -14.21 31.60
CA ALA A 234 -31.11 -15.08 31.91
C ALA A 234 -31.36 -15.24 33.42
N VAL A 235 -30.30 -15.31 34.22
CA VAL A 235 -30.38 -15.35 35.69
C VAL A 235 -30.83 -14.01 36.23
N LEU A 236 -30.36 -12.90 35.66
CA LEU A 236 -30.81 -11.55 36.00
C LEU A 236 -32.29 -11.38 35.66
N ASP A 237 -32.75 -11.86 34.49
CA ASP A 237 -34.16 -11.84 34.09
C ASP A 237 -35.01 -12.72 35.03
N TYR A 238 -34.47 -13.86 35.46
CA TYR A 238 -35.11 -14.74 36.44
C TYR A 238 -35.18 -14.12 37.85
N TRP A 239 -34.11 -13.47 38.29
CA TRP A 239 -34.01 -12.83 39.62
C TRP A 239 -34.75 -11.51 39.71
N LEU A 240 -34.66 -10.69 38.66
CA LEU A 240 -35.36 -9.42 38.56
C LEU A 240 -36.84 -9.61 38.28
N GLY A 241 -37.28 -10.83 37.97
CA GLY A 241 -38.69 -11.19 37.83
C GLY A 241 -39.41 -10.20 36.91
N VAL A 242 -39.47 -10.48 35.61
CA VAL A 242 -40.32 -9.74 34.67
C VAL A 242 -41.81 -10.01 34.95
N ASP A 243 -42.24 -9.74 36.18
CA ASP A 243 -43.61 -9.45 36.56
C ASP A 243 -43.87 -7.93 36.47
N ASP A 244 -42.85 -7.06 36.61
CA ASP A 244 -43.07 -5.61 36.64
C ASP A 244 -43.45 -5.01 35.26
N VAL A 245 -42.80 -5.42 34.16
CA VAL A 245 -43.14 -4.91 32.81
C VAL A 245 -44.50 -5.41 32.33
N THR A 246 -44.83 -6.68 32.64
CA THR A 246 -46.10 -7.30 32.26
C THR A 246 -47.25 -6.71 33.08
N GLN A 247 -47.01 -6.42 34.37
CA GLN A 247 -47.96 -5.73 35.23
C GLN A 247 -48.14 -4.26 34.81
N TYR A 248 -47.05 -3.54 34.47
CA TYR A 248 -47.15 -2.16 33.96
C TYR A 248 -47.93 -2.08 32.65
N LYS A 249 -47.74 -3.03 31.73
CA LYS A 249 -48.54 -3.10 30.49
C LYS A 249 -50.01 -3.35 30.78
N LYS A 250 -50.34 -4.30 31.67
CA LYS A 250 -51.73 -4.53 32.09
C LYS A 250 -52.35 -3.31 32.77
N LEU A 251 -51.60 -2.62 33.62
CA LEU A 251 -52.06 -1.39 34.29
C LEU A 251 -52.27 -0.22 33.31
N LEU A 252 -51.53 -0.18 32.19
CA LEU A 252 -51.74 0.80 31.14
C LEU A 252 -53.00 0.46 30.31
N ASP A 253 -53.17 -0.82 29.94
CA ASP A 253 -54.34 -1.28 29.18
C ASP A 253 -55.64 -1.12 30.00
N GLU A 254 -55.62 -1.42 31.30
CA GLU A 254 -56.77 -1.22 32.22
C GLU A 254 -57.12 0.27 32.39
N LYS A 255 -56.13 1.17 32.39
CA LYS A 255 -56.38 2.62 32.45
C LYS A 255 -57.02 3.17 31.18
N GLU A 256 -56.58 2.70 30.01
CA GLU A 256 -57.21 3.10 28.73
C GLU A 256 -58.65 2.58 28.63
N GLU A 257 -58.96 1.40 29.17
CA GLU A 257 -60.34 0.89 29.23
C GLU A 257 -61.21 1.66 30.22
N GLU A 258 -60.68 2.07 31.40
CA GLU A 258 -61.43 2.88 32.36
C GLU A 258 -61.71 4.31 31.88
N GLU A 259 -60.79 4.93 31.14
CA GLU A 259 -61.03 6.23 30.51
C GLU A 259 -62.08 6.11 29.38
N ASN A 260 -61.99 5.10 28.51
CA ASN A 260 -62.99 4.88 27.46
C ASN A 260 -64.40 4.52 27.98
N LYS A 261 -64.50 3.99 29.20
CA LYS A 261 -65.79 3.60 29.82
C LYS A 261 -66.46 4.77 30.55
N LYS A 262 -65.70 5.77 31.00
CA LYS A 262 -66.24 7.01 31.61
C LYS A 262 -66.84 7.98 30.59
N ASP A 263 -66.44 7.86 29.32
CA ASP A 263 -66.94 8.71 28.24
C ASP A 263 -68.24 8.16 27.60
N GLY A 264 -68.80 7.06 28.13
CA GLY A 264 -69.80 6.23 27.44
C GLY A 264 -71.22 6.14 28.04
N GLU A 265 -71.57 6.73 29.19
CA GLU A 265 -72.92 6.55 29.75
C GLU A 265 -73.49 7.77 30.52
N THR A 266 -74.69 8.19 30.11
CA THR A 266 -75.65 9.19 30.68
C THR A 266 -75.34 10.70 30.55
N GLU A 267 -76.29 11.59 30.20
CA GLU A 267 -77.62 11.54 29.58
C GLU A 267 -78.10 13.00 29.36
N ASP A 268 -79.22 13.13 28.67
CA ASP A 268 -79.86 14.29 28.04
C ASP A 268 -80.37 15.49 28.91
N LEU A 269 -80.17 16.70 28.35
CA LEU A 269 -81.10 17.86 28.17
C LEU A 269 -81.64 18.67 29.40
N PRO A 270 -81.78 20.03 29.32
CA PRO A 270 -82.81 20.68 28.48
C PRO A 270 -82.41 22.09 27.90
N PRO A 271 -83.29 22.81 27.16
CA PRO A 271 -82.87 23.68 26.06
C PRO A 271 -82.71 25.18 26.39
N ARG A 272 -81.83 25.82 25.59
CA ARG A 272 -81.77 27.23 25.13
C ARG A 272 -81.94 28.40 26.11
N VAL A 273 -80.95 29.30 26.08
CA VAL A 273 -81.18 30.77 25.99
C VAL A 273 -80.08 31.41 25.12
N PRO A 274 -80.35 32.44 24.28
CA PRO A 274 -79.33 33.04 23.42
C PRO A 274 -78.38 33.97 24.19
N SER A 275 -77.18 34.14 23.61
CA SER A 275 -76.06 35.00 24.03
C SER A 275 -76.43 36.42 24.47
N ALA A 276 -75.79 36.90 25.55
CA ALA A 276 -75.72 38.33 25.90
C ALA A 276 -74.50 38.71 26.78
N SER A 277 -73.27 38.49 26.28
CA SER A 277 -72.16 39.44 26.52
C SER A 277 -72.23 40.66 25.59
N GLN A 278 -73.41 40.90 25.01
CA GLN A 278 -74.01 42.24 24.98
C GLN A 278 -74.64 42.62 26.35
N ALA A 279 -73.86 42.50 27.42
CA ALA A 279 -73.98 43.33 28.62
C ALA A 279 -72.61 44.02 28.78
N LYS A 280 -72.19 44.83 27.80
CA LYS A 280 -72.43 46.27 27.75
C LYS A 280 -71.87 46.99 28.99
N LYS A 281 -70.73 47.65 28.74
CA LYS A 281 -70.33 48.98 29.26
C LYS A 281 -69.98 49.12 30.75
N ALA A 282 -68.88 49.87 30.92
CA ALA A 282 -68.56 50.75 32.05
C ALA A 282 -68.13 50.04 33.34
N GLY A 283 -67.09 50.45 34.06
CA GLY A 283 -66.10 51.53 33.95
C GLY A 283 -64.96 51.15 34.91
N GLN A 284 -63.70 51.33 34.54
CA GLN A 284 -62.90 52.55 34.77
C GLN A 284 -62.19 52.57 36.14
N LYS A 285 -60.86 52.77 36.03
CA LYS A 285 -59.79 53.12 36.99
C LYS A 285 -60.19 53.93 38.25
N PRO A 286 -59.34 53.93 39.30
CA PRO A 286 -58.28 54.97 39.47
C PRO A 286 -56.95 54.33 39.99
N LYS A 287 -55.71 54.77 39.68
CA LYS A 287 -54.94 56.02 39.90
C LYS A 287 -54.91 56.50 41.35
N ASP A 288 -53.70 56.52 41.93
CA ASP A 288 -53.11 57.36 42.99
C ASP A 288 -51.64 56.86 43.08
N GLU A 289 -50.56 57.61 43.27
CA GLU A 289 -50.25 59.05 43.35
C GLU A 289 -48.72 59.16 43.12
#